data_AF-A0A1U7YF15-F1
#
_entry.id   AF-A0A1U7YF15-F1
#
_cell.length_a   1.000
_cell.length_b   1.000
_cell.length_c   1.000
_cell.angle_alpha   90.00
_cell.angle_beta   90.00
_cell.angle_gamma   90.00
#
_symmetry.space_group_name_H-M   'P 1'
#
loop_
_entity.id
_entity.type
_entity.pdbx_description
1 polymer ?
#
loop_
_entity_poly.entity_id
_entity_poly.type
_entity_poly.pdbx_seq_one_letter_code
_entity_poly.pdbx_strand_id
1 'polypeptide(L)'
;MEGKCCKTMLGVLKTEFKPKKLVVYRKMPPRMVYLTRPKLVGVETAKDKPDVNKNMSTISELLQDKKCVMLDELLFRRTSFAHTVENLFALSFLVHNGEAAISVDETGSRFLCEIVPRSSARFEVPRSSAPFYLS
;
A
#
# COMPACT_ATOMS: atom_id res chain seq x y z
N MET A 1 17.75 -58.50 8.71
CA MET A 1 17.10 -57.21 9.02
C MET A 1 17.53 -56.21 7.95
N GLU A 2 16.88 -56.25 6.79
CA GLU A 2 17.17 -55.35 5.67
C GLU A 2 16.28 -54.12 5.78
N GLY A 3 16.86 -53.02 6.25
CA GLY A 3 16.23 -51.71 6.18
C GLY A 3 16.35 -51.16 4.76
N LYS A 4 15.24 -51.10 4.03
CA LYS A 4 15.15 -50.41 2.73
C LYS A 4 15.40 -48.91 2.96
N CYS A 5 16.63 -48.49 2.66
CA CYS A 5 17.10 -47.10 2.78
C CYS A 5 16.57 -46.27 1.60
N CYS A 6 15.91 -45.15 1.89
CA CYS A 6 15.51 -44.15 0.92
C CYS A 6 16.76 -43.62 0.18
N LYS A 7 16.80 -43.78 -1.15
CA LYS A 7 17.84 -43.20 -2.00
C LYS A 7 17.72 -41.68 -2.01
N THR A 8 18.36 -40.98 -1.09
CA THR A 8 18.79 -39.61 -1.38
C THR A 8 19.80 -39.67 -2.52
N MET A 9 19.65 -38.81 -3.52
CA MET A 9 20.57 -38.68 -4.67
C MET A 9 22.01 -38.27 -4.27
N LEU A 10 22.23 -38.01 -2.99
CA LEU A 10 23.52 -37.77 -2.37
C LEU A 10 23.92 -39.07 -1.67
N GLY A 11 24.89 -39.79 -2.26
CA GLY A 11 25.51 -40.97 -1.64
C GLY A 11 26.15 -40.64 -0.29
N VAL A 12 26.70 -41.67 0.38
CA VAL A 12 27.28 -41.58 1.74
C VAL A 12 28.05 -40.27 1.93
N LEU A 13 27.48 -39.38 2.77
CA LEU A 13 27.98 -38.03 2.95
C LEU A 13 29.29 -38.07 3.75
N LYS A 14 30.41 -37.74 3.11
CA LYS A 14 31.68 -37.54 3.81
C LYS A 14 31.57 -36.29 4.68
N THR A 15 31.64 -36.46 6.00
CA THR A 15 31.57 -35.37 6.98
C THR A 15 32.95 -34.73 7.14
N GLU A 16 33.40 -34.02 6.12
CA GLU A 16 34.60 -33.18 6.22
C GLU A 16 34.17 -31.72 6.46
N PHE A 17 34.78 -31.07 7.45
CA PHE A 17 34.52 -29.67 7.76
C PHE A 17 35.09 -28.79 6.65
N LYS A 18 34.23 -28.19 5.83
CA LYS A 18 34.63 -27.23 4.79
C LYS A 18 34.79 -25.84 5.43
N PRO A 19 36.02 -25.29 5.55
CA PRO A 19 36.18 -23.94 6.08
C PRO A 19 35.53 -22.92 5.13
N LYS A 20 34.66 -22.05 5.67
CA LYS A 20 34.09 -20.93 4.92
C LYS A 20 35.21 -19.92 4.65
N LYS A 21 35.49 -19.63 3.38
CA LYS A 21 36.36 -18.49 3.03
C LYS A 21 35.64 -17.21 3.44
N LEU A 22 36.29 -16.39 4.27
CA LEU A 22 35.83 -15.03 4.55
C LEU A 22 35.93 -14.21 3.26
N VAL A 23 34.77 -13.93 2.65
CA VAL A 23 34.69 -13.02 1.51
C VAL A 23 34.82 -11.60 2.07
N VAL A 24 35.95 -10.96 1.80
CA VAL A 24 36.12 -9.53 2.07
C VAL A 24 35.31 -8.77 1.03
N TYR A 25 34.14 -8.28 1.43
CA TYR A 25 33.35 -7.38 0.60
C TYR A 25 34.13 -6.07 0.42
N ARG A 26 34.42 -5.70 -0.84
CA ARG A 26 34.89 -4.34 -1.15
C ARG A 26 33.78 -3.37 -0.73
N LYS A 27 34.11 -2.40 0.11
CA LYS A 27 33.19 -1.29 0.44
C LYS A 27 32.92 -0.51 -0.85
N MET A 28 31.77 -0.72 -1.48
CA MET A 28 31.30 0.21 -2.50
C MET A 28 30.94 1.53 -1.80
N PRO A 29 31.35 2.69 -2.34
CA PRO A 29 30.82 3.95 -1.86
C PRO A 29 29.29 3.93 -2.02
N PRO A 30 28.53 4.50 -1.06
CA PRO A 30 27.09 4.63 -1.20
C PRO A 30 26.80 5.34 -2.52
N ARG A 31 25.95 4.76 -3.37
CA ARG A 31 25.40 5.48 -4.51
C ARG A 31 24.77 6.75 -3.94
N MET A 32 25.28 7.93 -4.32
CA MET A 32 24.52 9.16 -4.14
C MET A 32 23.22 8.98 -4.91
N VAL A 33 22.17 8.57 -4.21
CA VAL A 33 20.81 8.83 -4.66
C VAL A 33 20.72 10.34 -4.59
N TYR A 34 20.95 11.01 -5.72
CA TYR A 34 20.60 12.41 -5.85
C TYR A 34 19.17 12.49 -5.35
N LEU A 35 18.95 13.18 -4.23
CA LEU A 35 17.64 13.61 -3.80
C LEU A 35 17.18 14.59 -4.86
N THR A 36 16.76 14.08 -6.00
CA THR A 36 16.20 14.88 -7.08
C THR A 36 14.90 15.41 -6.53
N ARG A 37 14.97 16.58 -5.88
CA ARG A 37 13.78 17.31 -5.48
C ARG A 37 12.91 17.41 -6.73
N PRO A 38 11.62 17.01 -6.66
CA PRO A 38 10.73 17.13 -7.79
C PRO A 38 10.81 18.55 -8.33
N LYS A 39 10.99 18.68 -9.65
CA LYS A 39 11.05 19.97 -10.31
C LYS A 39 9.71 20.67 -10.09
N LEU A 40 9.72 21.87 -9.53
CA LEU A 40 8.52 22.69 -9.39
C LEU A 40 7.98 22.98 -10.80
N VAL A 41 6.87 22.35 -11.17
CA VAL A 41 6.16 22.60 -12.43
C VAL A 41 5.35 23.88 -12.23
N GLY A 42 5.48 24.83 -13.15
CA GLY A 42 5.09 26.22 -12.95
C GLY A 42 3.59 26.50 -12.87
N VAL A 43 3.29 27.56 -12.10
CA VAL A 43 2.08 28.40 -12.01
C VAL A 43 0.75 27.65 -12.15
N GLU A 44 0.23 27.22 -11.01
CA GLU A 44 -1.19 26.95 -10.82
C GLU A 44 -1.96 28.22 -11.20
N THR A 45 -2.83 28.11 -12.21
CA THR A 45 -3.79 29.17 -12.47
C THR A 45 -4.75 29.23 -11.27
N ALA A 46 -5.25 30.42 -10.90
CA ALA A 46 -6.07 30.60 -9.71
C ALA A 46 -7.37 29.74 -9.67
N LYS A 47 -7.70 29.03 -10.75
CA LYS A 47 -8.81 28.08 -10.88
C LYS A 47 -8.46 26.65 -10.42
N ASP A 48 -7.18 26.35 -10.24
CA ASP A 48 -6.66 25.01 -9.90
C ASP A 48 -6.16 24.94 -8.46
N LYS A 49 -6.68 25.77 -7.54
CA LYS A 49 -6.36 25.60 -6.13
C LYS A 49 -6.91 24.23 -5.67
N PRO A 50 -6.05 23.37 -5.10
CA PRO A 50 -6.46 22.08 -4.60
C PRO A 50 -7.42 22.25 -3.43
N ASP A 51 -8.69 21.89 -3.63
CA ASP A 51 -9.71 21.87 -2.57
C ASP A 51 -10.11 20.43 -2.28
N VAL A 52 -9.45 19.87 -1.26
CA VAL A 52 -9.71 18.50 -0.81
C VAL A 52 -11.18 18.32 -0.39
N ASN A 53 -11.83 19.36 0.15
CA ASN A 53 -13.25 19.27 0.53
C ASN A 53 -14.15 19.12 -0.69
N LYS A 54 -13.86 19.88 -1.75
CA LYS A 54 -14.56 19.75 -3.02
C LYS A 54 -14.37 18.35 -3.61
N ASN A 55 -13.14 17.83 -3.59
CA ASN A 55 -12.86 16.48 -4.07
C ASN A 55 -13.57 15.40 -3.24
N MET A 56 -13.69 15.58 -1.91
CA MET A 56 -14.48 14.66 -1.06
C MET A 56 -15.95 14.62 -1.49
N SER A 57 -16.58 15.77 -1.71
CA SER A 57 -17.97 15.83 -2.21
C SER A 57 -18.11 15.15 -3.56
N THR A 58 -17.21 15.43 -4.50
CA THR A 58 -17.24 14.82 -5.84
C THR A 58 -17.04 13.31 -5.80
N ILE A 59 -16.12 12.80 -4.98
CA ILE A 59 -15.93 11.36 -4.83
C ILE A 59 -17.16 10.71 -4.19
N SER A 60 -17.75 11.35 -3.18
CA SER A 60 -18.98 10.84 -2.54
C SER A 60 -20.14 10.74 -3.53
N GLU A 61 -20.40 11.80 -4.29
CA GLU A 61 -21.44 11.82 -5.34
C GLU A 61 -21.19 10.72 -6.39
N LEU A 62 -19.95 10.59 -6.87
CA LEU A 62 -19.58 9.54 -7.83
C LEU A 62 -19.82 8.13 -7.28
N LEU A 63 -19.49 7.89 -6.01
CA LEU A 63 -19.72 6.60 -5.35
C LEU A 63 -21.20 6.35 -5.09
N GLN A 64 -22.01 7.37 -4.83
CA GLN A 64 -23.46 7.25 -4.72
C GLN A 64 -24.08 6.83 -6.05
N ASP A 65 -23.63 7.40 -7.17
CA ASP A 65 -24.14 7.11 -8.50
C ASP A 65 -23.75 5.70 -8.97
N LYS A 66 -22.47 5.35 -8.85
CA LYS A 66 -21.92 4.09 -9.40
C LYS A 66 -21.99 2.91 -8.43
N LYS A 67 -22.23 3.16 -7.14
CA LYS A 67 -22.19 2.20 -6.00
C LYS A 67 -20.81 1.59 -5.70
N CYS A 68 -20.07 1.24 -6.75
CA CYS A 68 -18.74 0.65 -6.70
C CYS A 68 -17.89 1.22 -7.85
N VAL A 69 -16.67 1.66 -7.53
CA VAL A 69 -15.73 2.23 -8.50
C VAL A 69 -14.35 1.65 -8.30
N MET A 70 -13.65 1.39 -9.40
CA MET A 70 -12.26 0.99 -9.39
C MET A 70 -11.35 2.08 -8.80
N LEU A 71 -10.48 1.70 -7.88
CA LEU A 71 -9.55 2.64 -7.24
C LEU A 71 -8.64 3.33 -8.26
N ASP A 72 -8.25 2.61 -9.31
CA ASP A 72 -7.38 3.14 -10.36
C ASP A 72 -8.03 4.28 -11.14
N GLU A 73 -9.34 4.18 -11.41
CA GLU A 73 -10.12 5.21 -12.11
C GLU A 73 -10.39 6.41 -11.22
N LEU A 74 -10.49 6.18 -9.91
CA LEU A 74 -10.76 7.20 -8.91
C LEU A 74 -9.51 8.03 -8.58
N LEU A 75 -8.37 7.37 -8.39
CA LEU A 75 -7.15 8.01 -7.91
C LEU A 75 -6.25 8.50 -9.06
N PHE A 76 -5.99 7.65 -10.07
CA PHE A 76 -4.89 7.93 -11.00
C PHE A 76 -5.32 8.81 -12.17
N ARG A 77 -4.89 10.07 -12.12
CA ARG A 77 -4.93 10.99 -13.27
C ARG A 77 -3.56 10.99 -13.97
N ARG A 78 -3.48 10.42 -15.18
CA ARG A 78 -2.22 10.34 -15.96
C ARG A 78 -1.61 11.71 -16.29
N THR A 79 -2.41 12.75 -16.30
CA THR A 79 -2.03 14.11 -16.71
C THR A 79 -1.62 15.01 -15.54
N SER A 80 -1.93 14.65 -14.29
CA SER A 80 -1.62 15.47 -13.13
C SER A 80 -1.40 14.64 -11.87
N PHE A 81 -0.19 14.75 -11.32
CA PHE A 81 0.18 14.13 -10.06
C PHE A 81 -0.47 14.82 -8.85
N ALA A 82 -0.60 16.16 -8.86
CA ALA A 82 -1.21 16.92 -7.77
C ALA A 82 -2.65 16.44 -7.52
N HIS A 83 -3.45 16.34 -8.59
CA HIS A 83 -4.82 15.83 -8.50
C HIS A 83 -4.89 14.37 -8.02
N THR A 84 -3.90 13.54 -8.35
CA THR A 84 -3.82 12.16 -7.85
C THR A 84 -3.61 12.14 -6.33
N VAL A 85 -2.73 13.00 -5.82
CA VAL A 85 -2.47 13.13 -4.39
C VAL A 85 -3.68 13.71 -3.66
N GLU A 86 -4.38 14.68 -4.24
CA GLU A 86 -5.60 15.24 -3.65
C GLU A 86 -6.74 14.21 -3.58
N ASN A 87 -6.94 13.42 -4.64
CA ASN A 87 -7.93 12.35 -4.64
C ASN A 87 -7.62 11.29 -3.59
N LEU A 88 -6.33 10.98 -3.39
CA LEU A 88 -5.88 10.08 -2.34
C LEU A 88 -6.21 10.65 -0.95
N PHE A 89 -5.94 11.93 -0.70
CA PHE A 89 -6.30 12.56 0.58
C PHE A 89 -7.81 12.62 0.79
N ALA A 90 -8.58 13.04 -0.22
CA ALA A 90 -10.04 13.06 -0.13
C ALA A 90 -10.61 11.68 0.19
N LEU A 91 -10.16 10.63 -0.52
CA LEU A 91 -10.59 9.27 -0.24
C LEU A 91 -10.19 8.80 1.17
N SER A 92 -9.00 9.16 1.64
CA SER A 92 -8.54 8.78 2.98
C SER A 92 -9.46 9.32 4.08
N PHE A 93 -10.01 10.53 3.91
CA PHE A 93 -10.97 11.10 4.85
C PHE A 93 -12.32 10.40 4.78
N LEU A 94 -12.82 10.07 3.58
CA LEU A 94 -14.07 9.33 3.43
C LEU A 94 -14.00 7.94 4.10
N VAL A 95 -12.88 7.25 3.93
CA VAL A 95 -12.64 5.95 4.58
C VAL A 95 -12.50 6.11 6.09
N HIS A 96 -11.73 7.11 6.54
CA HIS A 96 -11.58 7.40 7.98
C HIS A 96 -12.92 7.70 8.67
N ASN A 97 -13.80 8.44 7.99
CA ASN A 97 -15.12 8.79 8.50
C ASN A 97 -16.14 7.64 8.42
N GLY A 98 -15.76 6.50 7.84
CA GLY A 98 -16.65 5.36 7.62
C GLY A 98 -17.73 5.62 6.57
N GLU A 99 -17.47 6.55 5.65
CA GLU A 99 -18.38 6.89 4.55
C GLU A 99 -18.09 6.08 3.29
N ALA A 100 -16.86 5.59 3.14
CA ALA A 100 -16.45 4.71 2.06
C ALA A 100 -15.61 3.55 2.60
N ALA A 101 -15.59 2.44 1.87
CA ALA A 101 -14.74 1.29 2.16
C ALA A 101 -13.98 0.87 0.90
N ILE A 102 -12.76 0.36 1.11
CA ILE A 102 -11.95 -0.21 0.04
C ILE A 102 -11.97 -1.73 0.21
N SER A 103 -12.42 -2.42 -0.83
CA SER A 103 -12.44 -3.88 -0.92
C SER A 103 -11.55 -4.35 -2.07
N VAL A 104 -11.30 -5.65 -2.13
CA VAL A 104 -10.62 -6.27 -3.26
C VAL A 104 -11.68 -6.98 -4.10
N ASP A 105 -11.52 -6.95 -5.43
CA ASP A 105 -12.38 -7.68 -6.33
C ASP A 105 -12.30 -9.20 -6.12
N GLU A 106 -13.24 -9.93 -6.72
CA GLU A 106 -13.32 -11.40 -6.61
C GLU A 106 -12.04 -12.10 -7.10
N THR A 107 -11.27 -11.45 -7.98
CA THR A 107 -10.02 -12.00 -8.53
C THR A 107 -8.80 -11.74 -7.64
N GLY A 108 -8.94 -10.94 -6.58
CA GLY A 108 -7.84 -10.55 -5.71
C GLY A 108 -6.86 -9.54 -6.33
N SER A 109 -7.13 -9.08 -7.56
CA SER A 109 -6.15 -8.35 -8.38
C SER A 109 -6.43 -6.84 -8.43
N ARG A 110 -7.64 -6.41 -8.06
CA ARG A 110 -8.09 -5.03 -8.23
C ARG A 110 -8.71 -4.50 -6.95
N PHE A 111 -8.47 -3.23 -6.66
CA PHE A 111 -9.11 -2.54 -5.53
C PHE A 111 -10.38 -1.83 -6.00
N LEU A 112 -11.43 -1.99 -5.21
CA LEU A 112 -12.74 -1.40 -5.40
C LEU A 112 -13.03 -0.45 -4.24
N CYS A 113 -13.74 0.63 -4.53
CA CYS A 113 -14.20 1.60 -3.55
C CYS A 113 -15.72 1.66 -3.61
N GLU A 114 -16.36 1.52 -2.46
CA GLU A 114 -17.81 1.45 -2.32
C GLU A 114 -18.28 2.39 -1.22
N ILE A 115 -19.50 2.90 -1.36
CA ILE A 115 -20.11 3.70 -0.30
C ILE A 115 -20.53 2.80 0.86
N VAL A 116 -20.21 3.22 2.08
CA VAL A 116 -20.69 2.55 3.28
C VAL A 116 -22.02 3.21 3.64
N PRO A 117 -23.15 2.50 3.56
CA PRO A 117 -24.40 3.04 4.06
C PRO A 117 -24.21 3.32 5.54
N ARG A 118 -24.45 4.58 5.96
CA ARG A 118 -24.44 4.97 7.38
C ARG A 118 -25.53 4.21 8.14
N SER A 119 -25.24 2.97 8.52
CA SER A 119 -25.86 2.38 9.70
C SER A 119 -25.18 3.01 10.91
N SER A 120 -25.95 3.35 11.93
CA SER A 120 -25.59 4.22 13.06
C SER A 120 -24.45 3.73 13.97
N ALA A 121 -23.70 2.69 13.59
CA ALA A 121 -22.61 2.14 14.38
C ALA A 121 -21.27 2.64 13.83
N ARG A 122 -20.65 3.60 14.53
CA ARG A 122 -19.27 4.02 14.29
C ARG A 122 -18.35 2.79 14.37
N PHE A 123 -17.49 2.63 13.37
CA PHE A 123 -16.38 1.67 13.41
C PHE A 123 -15.35 2.17 14.43
N GLU A 124 -15.49 1.73 15.68
CA GLU A 124 -14.44 1.93 16.69
C GLU A 124 -13.28 0.99 16.37
N VAL A 125 -12.14 1.57 15.96
CA VAL A 125 -10.88 0.83 15.88
C VAL A 125 -10.53 0.37 17.31
N PRO A 126 -10.42 -0.94 17.58
CA PRO A 126 -10.05 -1.40 18.91
C PRO A 126 -8.63 -0.92 19.21
N ARG A 127 -8.50 0.07 20.08
CA ARG A 127 -7.22 0.44 20.68
C ARG A 127 -6.79 -0.76 21.53
N SER A 128 -5.79 -1.50 21.04
CA SER A 128 -5.08 -2.49 21.85
C SER A 128 -4.42 -1.77 23.02
N SER A 129 -5.09 -1.77 24.18
CA SER A 129 -4.54 -1.33 25.45
C SER A 129 -3.89 -2.53 26.14
N ALA A 130 -2.74 -2.98 25.61
CA ALA A 130 -1.87 -3.86 26.35
C ALA A 130 -0.75 -3.02 26.99
N PRO A 131 -0.71 -2.87 28.32
CA PRO A 131 0.45 -2.28 28.97
C PRO A 131 1.63 -3.26 28.86
N PHE A 132 2.71 -2.81 28.23
CA PHE A 132 3.99 -3.51 28.29
C PHE A 132 4.51 -3.45 29.72
N TYR A 133 4.27 -4.49 30.50
CA TYR A 133 5.06 -4.76 31.70
C TYR A 133 6.35 -5.44 31.25
N LEU A 134 7.47 -4.71 31.32
CA LEU A 134 8.81 -5.29 31.26
C LEU A 134 9.05 -6.09 32.55
N SER A 135 9.43 -7.36 32.39
CA SER A 135 10.05 -8.20 33.42
C SER A 135 11.51 -8.41 33.06
#